data_AF-A0A9E2UGL4-F1
#
_entry.id   AF-A0A9E2UGL4-F1
#
_cell.length_a   1.000
_cell.length_b   1.000
_cell.length_c   1.000
_cell.angle_alpha   90.00
_cell.angle_beta   90.00
_cell.angle_gamma   90.00
#
_symmetry.space_group_name_H-M   'P 1'
#
loop_
_entity.id
_entity.type
_entity.pdbx_description
1 polymer ?
#
loop_
_entity_poly.entity_id
_entity_poly.type
_entity_poly.pdbx_seq_one_letter_code
_entity_poly.pdbx_strand_id
1 'polypeptide(L)'
;MQRAMQDHCAVFRAANLLEEGARKMAEIARALEDLVVTDRSMIWNTDLVEALELDNLIGQAQVVLHSALYRTESRGAHAREDYPARDDENWLKHTLAWRDDAGRVRLGDRPVHLLPLSNEVPAFPPSERVY
;
A
#
# COMPACT_ATOMS: atom_id res chain seq x y z
N MET A 1 4.49 13.50 -4.58
CA MET A 1 3.85 12.22 -4.20
C MET A 1 2.89 11.69 -5.28
N GLN A 2 1.80 12.40 -5.61
CA GLN A 2 0.74 11.88 -6.48
C GLN A 2 1.25 11.30 -7.82
N ARG A 3 2.10 12.05 -8.54
CA ARG A 3 2.71 11.58 -9.80
C ARG A 3 3.57 10.32 -9.59
N ALA A 4 4.35 10.26 -8.52
CA ALA A 4 5.16 9.09 -8.21
C ALA A 4 4.28 7.84 -7.99
N MET A 5 3.16 7.96 -7.28
CA MET A 5 2.22 6.83 -7.13
C MET A 5 1.55 6.46 -8.46
N GLN A 6 1.17 7.45 -9.27
CA GLN A 6 0.52 7.23 -10.55
C GLN A 6 1.43 6.53 -11.56
N ASP A 7 2.71 6.91 -11.61
CA ASP A 7 3.68 6.39 -12.56
C ASP A 7 4.22 5.02 -12.12
N HIS A 8 4.33 4.77 -10.80
CA HIS A 8 5.05 3.60 -10.27
C HIS A 8 4.18 2.53 -9.61
N CYS A 9 2.93 2.85 -9.24
CA CYS A 9 2.01 1.93 -8.57
C CYS A 9 0.60 1.98 -9.19
N ALA A 10 0.55 1.90 -10.53
CA ALA A 10 -0.67 1.94 -11.31
C ALA A 10 -1.45 0.60 -11.28
N VAL A 11 -2.25 0.35 -12.33
CA VAL A 11 -3.02 -0.89 -12.52
C VAL A 11 -2.07 -2.09 -12.69
N PHE A 12 -1.15 -2.00 -13.65
CA PHE A 12 -0.11 -2.99 -13.89
C PHE A 12 1.18 -2.56 -13.19
N ARG A 13 1.89 -3.54 -12.65
CA ARG A 13 3.05 -3.32 -11.77
C ARG A 13 4.11 -4.35 -12.08
N ALA A 14 5.37 -3.98 -11.85
CA ALA A 14 6.52 -4.88 -11.91
C ALA A 14 7.51 -4.51 -10.81
N ALA A 15 8.34 -5.46 -10.36
CA ALA A 15 9.27 -5.24 -9.25
C ALA A 15 10.14 -4.00 -9.44
N ASN A 16 10.76 -3.84 -10.61
CA ASN A 16 11.65 -2.71 -10.93
C ASN A 16 10.94 -1.35 -10.80
N LEU A 17 9.70 -1.25 -11.28
CA LEU A 17 8.91 -0.04 -11.23
C LEU A 17 8.49 0.28 -9.78
N LEU A 18 8.07 -0.73 -9.03
CA LEU A 18 7.70 -0.57 -7.62
C LEU A 18 8.90 -0.19 -6.74
N GLU A 19 10.08 -0.74 -7.00
CA GLU A 19 11.34 -0.39 -6.32
C GLU A 19 11.78 1.05 -6.62
N GLU A 20 11.63 1.50 -7.86
CA GLU A 20 11.84 2.90 -8.23
C GLU A 20 10.85 3.83 -7.52
N GLY A 21 9.56 3.47 -7.53
CA GLY A 21 8.51 4.19 -6.81
C GLY A 21 8.79 4.30 -5.32
N ALA A 22 9.22 3.21 -4.68
CA ALA A 22 9.57 3.20 -3.25
C ALA A 22 10.73 4.14 -2.94
N ARG A 23 11.79 4.14 -3.77
CA ARG A 23 12.92 5.07 -3.62
C ARG A 23 12.48 6.52 -3.78
N LYS A 24 11.75 6.85 -4.85
CA LYS A 24 11.21 8.20 -5.08
C LYS A 24 10.31 8.66 -3.95
N MET A 25 9.46 7.77 -3.42
CA MET A 25 8.60 8.11 -2.29
C MET A 25 9.38 8.31 -0.99
N ALA A 26 10.48 7.59 -0.77
CA ALA A 26 11.39 7.85 0.35
C ALA A 26 12.07 9.22 0.24
N GLU A 27 12.48 9.64 -0.96
CA GLU A 27 13.03 10.98 -1.21
C GLU A 27 11.97 12.07 -0.95
N ILE A 28 10.76 11.88 -1.47
CA ILE A 28 9.63 12.81 -1.25
C ILE A 28 9.27 12.92 0.24
N ALA A 29 9.32 11.81 0.97
CA ALA A 29 9.03 11.81 2.41
C ALA A 29 10.09 12.60 3.19
N ARG A 30 11.38 12.51 2.81
CA ARG A 30 12.44 13.32 3.45
C ARG A 30 12.25 14.82 3.23
N ALA A 31 11.74 15.22 2.06
CA ALA A 31 11.46 16.62 1.78
C ALA A 31 10.37 17.24 2.68
N LEU A 32 9.62 16.43 3.44
CA LEU A 32 8.70 16.95 4.47
C LEU A 32 9.43 17.65 5.63
N GLU A 33 10.69 17.30 5.89
CA GLU A 33 11.49 17.96 6.95
C GLU A 33 11.68 19.46 6.68
N ASP A 34 11.63 19.86 5.40
CA ASP A 34 11.74 21.24 4.94
C ASP A 34 10.37 21.92 4.71
N LEU A 35 9.26 21.27 5.06
CA LEU A 35 7.91 21.81 4.85
C LEU A 35 7.66 23.03 5.75
N VAL A 36 7.15 24.12 5.16
CA VAL A 36 6.83 25.36 5.88
C VAL A 36 5.36 25.70 5.70
N VAL A 37 4.63 25.77 6.81
CA VAL A 37 3.28 26.35 6.88
C VAL A 37 3.40 27.86 7.00
N THR A 38 2.74 28.58 6.11
CA THR A 38 2.82 30.04 6.00
C THR A 38 1.76 30.76 6.81
N ASP A 39 0.53 30.24 6.85
CA ASP A 39 -0.53 30.77 7.70
C ASP A 39 -0.23 30.48 9.18
N ARG A 40 -0.26 31.53 10.00
CA ARG A 40 0.02 31.48 11.45
C ARG A 40 -1.25 31.55 12.31
N SER A 41 -2.43 31.72 11.69
CA SER A 41 -3.72 31.66 12.40
C SER A 41 -3.96 30.25 12.97
N MET A 42 -4.71 30.17 14.05
CA MET A 42 -5.21 28.88 14.57
C MET A 42 -6.69 28.64 14.22
N ILE A 43 -7.37 29.66 13.70
CA ILE A 43 -8.78 29.59 13.32
C ILE A 43 -8.83 29.31 11.82
N TRP A 44 -9.42 28.18 11.44
CA TRP A 44 -9.61 27.80 10.03
C TRP A 44 -8.31 27.83 9.19
N ASN A 45 -7.19 27.44 9.79
CA ASN A 45 -5.91 27.35 9.10
C ASN A 45 -5.88 26.10 8.20
N THR A 46 -6.33 26.25 6.96
CA THR A 46 -6.34 25.15 5.97
C THR A 46 -4.94 24.78 5.51
N ASP A 47 -3.99 25.72 5.51
CA ASP A 47 -2.57 25.47 5.21
C ASP A 47 -1.99 24.42 6.19
N LEU A 48 -2.25 24.58 7.48
CA LEU A 48 -1.88 23.60 8.51
C LEU A 48 -2.62 22.27 8.34
N VAL A 49 -3.92 22.29 8.07
CA VAL A 49 -4.72 21.06 7.90
C VAL A 49 -4.20 20.25 6.72
N GLU A 50 -3.99 20.89 5.57
CA GLU A 50 -3.49 20.21 4.36
C GLU A 50 -2.06 19.70 4.55
N ALA A 51 -1.21 20.41 5.31
CA ALA A 51 0.12 19.92 5.68
C ALA A 51 0.07 18.62 6.52
N LEU A 52 -0.87 18.53 7.47
CA LEU A 52 -1.09 17.32 8.26
C LEU A 52 -1.67 16.18 7.41
N GLU A 53 -2.59 16.49 6.50
CA GLU A 53 -3.14 15.51 5.55
C GLU A 53 -2.07 14.99 4.59
N LEU A 54 -1.14 15.85 4.15
CA LEU A 54 -0.01 15.45 3.33
C LEU A 54 0.88 14.43 4.05
N ASP A 55 1.20 14.64 5.32
CA ASP A 55 1.99 13.67 6.12
C ASP A 55 1.25 12.32 6.26
N ASN A 56 -0.05 12.36 6.56
CA ASN A 56 -0.90 11.16 6.59
C ASN A 56 -0.84 10.39 5.27
N LEU A 57 -0.99 11.08 4.14
CA LEU A 57 -0.98 10.49 2.81
C LEU A 57 0.39 9.92 2.42
N ILE A 58 1.49 10.59 2.78
CA ILE A 58 2.83 10.09 2.51
C ILE A 58 3.09 8.78 3.25
N GLY A 59 2.68 8.68 4.51
CA GLY A 59 2.76 7.43 5.27
C GLY A 59 2.00 6.28 4.59
N GLN A 60 0.78 6.54 4.12
CA GLN A 60 -0.02 5.54 3.39
C GLN A 60 0.63 5.15 2.06
N ALA A 61 1.14 6.11 1.30
CA ALA A 61 1.79 5.86 0.01
C ALA A 61 3.02 4.95 0.15
N GLN A 62 3.86 5.19 1.17
CA GLN A 62 5.00 4.31 1.47
C GLN A 62 4.53 2.89 1.79
N VAL A 63 3.55 2.74 2.70
CA VAL A 63 3.01 1.43 3.07
C VAL A 63 2.45 0.68 1.86
N VAL A 64 1.73 1.36 0.97
CA VAL A 64 1.17 0.76 -0.25
C VAL A 64 2.26 0.26 -1.19
N LEU A 65 3.28 1.06 -1.48
CA LEU A 65 4.38 0.67 -2.38
C LEU A 65 5.15 -0.53 -1.83
N HIS A 66 5.53 -0.49 -0.55
CA HIS A 66 6.23 -1.60 0.08
C HIS A 66 5.39 -2.88 0.12
N SER A 67 4.09 -2.76 0.40
CA SER A 67 3.16 -3.90 0.38
C SER A 67 2.98 -4.48 -1.03
N ALA A 68 2.89 -3.61 -2.04
CA ALA A 68 2.77 -4.03 -3.44
C ALA A 68 4.05 -4.70 -3.95
N LEU A 69 5.22 -4.22 -3.53
CA LEU A 69 6.51 -4.82 -3.89
C LEU A 69 6.67 -6.20 -3.24
N TYR A 70 6.32 -6.30 -1.96
CA TYR A 70 6.39 -7.55 -1.18
C TYR A 70 5.48 -8.63 -1.73
N ARG A 71 4.25 -8.30 -2.16
CA ARG A 71 3.30 -9.26 -2.72
C ARG A 71 3.73 -9.69 -4.13
N THR A 72 4.23 -10.91 -4.25
CA THR A 72 4.68 -11.51 -5.52
C THR A 72 3.64 -12.48 -6.09
N GLU A 73 2.42 -11.98 -6.28
CA GLU A 73 1.31 -12.66 -6.98
C GLU A 73 0.44 -11.61 -7.68
N SER A 74 -0.53 -12.06 -8.47
CA SER A 74 -1.64 -11.22 -8.95
C SER A 74 -2.97 -11.67 -8.36
N ARG A 75 -3.69 -10.75 -7.71
CA ARG A 75 -4.99 -11.02 -7.08
C ARG A 75 -5.87 -9.77 -7.05
N GLY A 76 -7.04 -9.86 -7.69
CA GLY A 76 -8.00 -8.75 -7.71
C GLY A 76 -7.42 -7.53 -8.42
N ALA A 77 -7.35 -6.40 -7.70
CA ALA A 77 -6.82 -5.13 -8.24
C ALA A 77 -5.28 -5.04 -8.21
N HIS A 78 -4.59 -5.99 -7.58
CA HIS A 78 -3.14 -6.06 -7.61
C HIS A 78 -2.70 -6.96 -8.75
N ALA A 79 -2.22 -6.37 -9.85
CA ALA A 79 -1.73 -7.08 -11.02
C ALA A 79 -0.22 -6.84 -11.20
N ARG A 80 0.55 -7.91 -11.06
CA ARG A 80 2.01 -7.98 -11.23
C ARG A 80 2.30 -8.64 -12.57
N GLU A 81 2.91 -7.93 -13.51
CA GLU A 81 3.29 -8.49 -14.82
C GLU A 81 4.40 -9.53 -14.68
N ASP A 82 5.26 -9.38 -13.69
CA ASP A 82 6.32 -10.32 -13.31
C ASP A 82 5.80 -11.51 -12.47
N TYR A 83 4.57 -11.42 -11.94
CA TYR A 83 3.88 -12.50 -11.21
C TYR A 83 2.39 -12.54 -11.60
N PRO A 84 2.05 -12.93 -12.84
CA PRO A 84 0.70 -12.75 -13.40
C PRO A 84 -0.33 -13.72 -12.82
N ALA A 85 0.12 -14.83 -12.23
CA ALA A 85 -0.75 -15.84 -11.65
C ALA A 85 -1.12 -15.52 -10.19
N ARG A 86 -2.29 -16.01 -9.79
CA ARG A 86 -2.70 -16.07 -8.39
C ARG A 86 -1.97 -17.20 -7.68
N ASP A 87 -1.50 -16.96 -6.46
CA ASP A 87 -0.79 -17.97 -5.67
C ASP A 87 -1.49 -18.17 -4.32
N ASP A 88 -2.34 -19.20 -4.25
CA ASP A 88 -3.08 -19.51 -3.03
C ASP A 88 -2.23 -20.26 -1.99
N GLU A 89 -1.08 -20.82 -2.36
CA GLU A 89 -0.18 -21.53 -1.45
C GLU A 89 0.61 -20.53 -0.59
N ASN A 90 1.22 -19.53 -1.23
CA ASN A 90 2.08 -18.57 -0.52
C ASN A 90 1.36 -17.28 -0.13
N TRP A 91 0.28 -16.91 -0.83
CA TRP A 91 -0.29 -15.56 -0.74
C TRP A 91 -1.78 -15.49 -0.39
N LEU A 92 -2.41 -16.61 0.02
CA LEU A 92 -3.74 -16.62 0.65
C LEU A 92 -3.69 -16.09 2.09
N LYS A 93 -3.24 -14.85 2.24
CA LYS A 93 -2.99 -14.15 3.49
C LYS A 93 -3.23 -12.64 3.34
N HIS A 94 -3.50 -11.99 4.45
CA HIS A 94 -3.54 -10.53 4.51
C HIS A 94 -2.12 -10.00 4.74
N THR A 95 -1.74 -8.97 3.99
CA THR A 95 -0.51 -8.22 4.26
C THR A 95 -0.77 -7.29 5.44
N LEU A 96 0.12 -7.35 6.42
CA LEU A 96 0.17 -6.41 7.55
C LEU A 96 1.40 -5.52 7.37
N ALA A 97 1.24 -4.23 7.63
CA ALA A 97 2.30 -3.25 7.48
C ALA A 97 2.36 -2.33 8.69
N TRP A 98 3.58 -2.03 9.14
CA TRP A 98 3.86 -1.12 10.23
C TRP A 98 4.92 -0.13 9.77
N ARG A 99 4.59 1.16 9.82
CA ARG A 99 5.54 2.24 9.56
C ARG A 99 6.02 2.79 10.90
N ASP A 100 7.33 2.92 11.06
CA ASP A 100 7.90 3.61 12.23
C ASP A 100 8.06 5.13 11.97
N ASP A 101 8.45 5.86 13.01
CA ASP A 101 8.64 7.32 12.95
C ASP A 101 9.77 7.74 11.98
N ALA A 102 10.70 6.82 11.67
CA ALA A 102 11.75 7.03 10.68
C ALA A 102 11.29 6.71 9.24
N GLY A 103 10.01 6.39 9.04
CA GLY A 103 9.42 6.06 7.75
C GLY A 103 9.78 4.66 7.23
N ARG A 104 10.38 3.79 8.06
CA ARG A 104 10.69 2.41 7.67
C ARG A 104 9.43 1.57 7.77
N VAL A 105 9.14 0.81 6.71
CA VAL A 105 7.99 -0.09 6.65
C VAL A 105 8.44 -1.52 6.93
N ARG A 106 7.93 -2.09 8.02
CA ARG A 106 8.01 -3.52 8.31
C ARG A 106 6.75 -4.21 7.81
N LEU A 107 6.90 -5.36 7.19
CA LEU A 107 5.81 -6.17 6.68
C LEU A 107 5.67 -7.46 7.45
N GLY A 108 4.48 -8.04 7.38
CA GLY A 108 4.15 -9.34 7.91
C GLY A 108 2.84 -9.80 7.31
N ASP A 109 2.33 -10.92 7.82
CA ASP A 109 1.12 -11.51 7.29
C ASP A 109 0.26 -12.15 8.37
N ARG A 110 -1.01 -12.34 8.05
CA ARG A 110 -1.91 -13.20 8.80
C ARG A 110 -2.74 -14.05 7.84
N PRO A 111 -3.07 -15.30 8.18
CA PRO A 111 -3.87 -16.16 7.32
C PRO A 111 -5.28 -15.60 7.11
N VAL A 112 -5.88 -15.93 5.96
CA VAL A 112 -7.31 -15.67 5.71
C VAL A 112 -8.15 -16.68 6.49
N HIS A 113 -9.25 -16.23 7.09
CA HIS A 113 -10.24 -17.13 7.69
C HIS A 113 -11.23 -17.60 6.63
N LEU A 114 -11.17 -18.89 6.27
CA LEU A 114 -12.05 -19.49 5.25
C LEU A 114 -13.32 -20.12 5.83
N LEU A 115 -13.37 -20.31 7.15
CA LEU A 115 -14.47 -21.00 7.81
C LEU A 115 -15.59 -20.03 8.18
N PRO A 116 -16.85 -20.36 7.86
CA PRO A 116 -18.01 -19.61 8.35
C PRO A 116 -18.20 -19.82 9.86
N LEU A 117 -19.05 -18.97 10.46
CA LEU A 117 -19.35 -19.01 11.90
C LEU A 117 -20.31 -20.16 12.28
N SER A 118 -21.06 -20.70 11.31
CA SER A 118 -22.01 -21.80 11.50
C SER A 118 -21.87 -22.86 10.41
N ASN A 119 -22.54 -23.98 10.60
CA ASN A 119 -22.63 -25.08 9.64
C ASN A 119 -23.83 -24.96 8.67
N GLU A 120 -24.59 -23.86 8.73
CA GLU A 120 -25.74 -23.64 7.84
C GLU A 120 -25.30 -23.44 6.38
N VAL A 121 -24.09 -22.92 6.17
CA VAL A 121 -23.48 -22.73 4.86
C VAL A 121 -22.07 -23.33 4.89
N PRO A 122 -21.71 -24.24 3.96
CA PRO A 122 -20.36 -24.78 3.90
C PRO A 122 -19.36 -23.70 3.45
N ALA A 123 -18.08 -23.88 3.80
CA ALA A 123 -17.01 -23.02 3.30
C ALA A 123 -16.88 -23.15 1.77
N PHE A 124 -16.61 -22.03 1.10
CA PHE A 124 -16.34 -22.01 -0.34
C PHE A 124 -14.82 -22.07 -0.57
N PRO A 125 -14.28 -23.18 -1.12
CA PRO A 125 -12.86 -23.27 -1.38
C PRO A 125 -12.45 -22.27 -2.47
N PRO A 126 -11.21 -21.74 -2.45
CA PRO A 126 -10.71 -20.89 -3.52
C PRO A 126 -10.80 -21.60 -4.88
N SER A 127 -11.43 -20.94 -5.85
CA SER A 127 -11.50 -21.39 -7.25
C SER A 127 -10.98 -20.28 -8.15
N GLU A 128 -10.57 -20.61 -9.38
CA GLU A 128 -10.26 -19.60 -10.38
C GLU A 128 -11.47 -18.68 -10.61
N ARG A 129 -11.22 -17.39 -10.82
CA ARG A 129 -12.27 -16.38 -11.01
C ARG A 129 -12.25 -15.90 -12.45
N VAL A 130 -13.27 -16.31 -13.22
CA VAL A 130 -13.54 -15.89 -14.59
C VAL A 130 -14.91 -15.22 -14.63
N TYR A 131 -15.07 -14.16 -15.41
CA TYR A 131 -16.32 -13.38 -15.52
C TYR A 131 -17.02 -13.61 -16.85
#